data_AF-A0A438MF87-F1
#
_entry.id   AF-A0A438MF87-F1
#
_cell.length_a   1.000
_cell.length_b   1.000
_cell.length_c   1.000
_cell.angle_alpha   90.00
_cell.angle_beta   90.00
_cell.angle_gamma   90.00
#
_symmetry.space_group_name_H-M   'P 1'
#
loop_
_entity.id
_entity.type
_entity.pdbx_description
1 polymer ?
#
loop_
_entity_poly.entity_id
_entity_poly.type
_entity_poly.pdbx_seq_one_letter_code
_entity_poly.pdbx_strand_id
1 'polypeptide(L)' 'MMKVMVARLFTALVLITPVVMAIGGAVPPGVSWT' A
#
# COMPACT_ATOMS: atom_id res chain seq x y z
N MET A 1 -13.29 -17.70 -9.98
CA MET A 1 -12.65 -16.58 -10.71
C MET A 1 -12.45 -15.36 -9.80
N MET A 2 -13.51 -14.70 -9.31
CA MET A 2 -13.40 -13.43 -8.56
C MET A 2 -12.53 -13.49 -7.30
N LYS A 3 -12.66 -14.55 -6.47
CA LYS A 3 -11.84 -14.72 -5.25
C LYS A 3 -10.33 -14.76 -5.52
N VAL A 4 -9.92 -15.34 -6.65
CA VAL A 4 -8.50 -15.44 -7.05
C VAL A 4 -7.97 -14.09 -7.52
N MET A 5 -8.78 -13.31 -8.24
CA MET A 5 -8.39 -11.94 -8.65
C MET A 5 -8.26 -11.03 -7.43
N VAL A 6 -9.19 -11.13 -6.47
CA VAL A 6 -9.14 -10.36 -5.23
C VAL A 6 -7.88 -10.71 -4.43
N ALA A 7 -7.55 -12.00 -4.28
CA ALA A 7 -6.32 -12.42 -3.61
C ALA A 7 -5.06 -11.85 -4.29
N ARG A 8 -4.99 -11.92 -5.62
CA ARG A 8 -3.87 -11.38 -6.40
C ARG A 8 -3.73 -9.86 -6.24
N LEU A 9 -4.85 -9.14 -6.21
CA LEU A 9 -4.87 -7.70 -6.01
C LEU A 9 -4.32 -7.33 -4.63
N PHE A 10 -4.79 -7.99 -3.57
CA PHE A 10 -4.29 -7.75 -2.21
C PHE A 10 -2.80 -8.08 -2.08
N THR A 11 -2.34 -9.18 -2.67
CA THR A 11 -0.91 -9.50 -2.69
C THR A 11 -0.09 -8.41 -3.38
N ALA A 12 -0.54 -7.91 -4.53
CA ALA A 12 0.15 -6.83 -5.23
C ALA A 12 0.22 -5.53 -4.42
N LEU A 13 -0.87 -5.16 -3.74
CA LEU A 13 -0.92 -3.97 -2.89
C LEU A 13 0.03 -4.06 -1.70
N VAL A 14 0.07 -5.21 -1.02
CA VAL A 14 0.97 -5.44 0.12
C VAL A 14 2.44 -5.33 -0.30
N LEU A 15 2.79 -5.82 -1.49
CA LEU A 15 4.16 -5.76 -2.00
C LEU A 15 4.59 -4.34 -2.42
N ILE A 16 3.66 -3.53 -2.93
CA ILE A 16 3.93 -2.15 -3.37
C ILE A 16 3.99 -1.18 -2.18
N THR A 17 3.19 -1.42 -1.13
CA THR A 17 3.10 -0.55 0.05
C THR A 17 4.47 -0.15 0.65
N PRO A 18 5.43 -1.07 0.93
CA PRO A 18 6.73 -0.67 1.48
C PRO A 18 7.54 0.20 0.52
N VAL A 19 7.41 0.00 -0.79
CA VAL A 19 8.09 0.82 -1.81
C VAL A 19 7.52 2.24 -1.81
N VAL A 20 6.20 2.37 -1.70
CA VAL A 20 5.54 3.68 -1.60
C VAL A 20 5.96 4.40 -0.31
N MET A 21 6.07 3.68 0.81
CA MET A 21 6.56 4.25 2.07
C MET A 21 8.02 4.69 1.99
N ALA A 22 8.86 3.95 1.27
CA ALA A 22 10.27 4.28 1.08
C ALA A 22 10.48 5.47 0.13
N ILE A 23 9.71 5.56 -0.97
CA ILE A 23 9.84 6.62 -1.97
C ILE A 23 9.11 7.90 -1.57
N GLY A 24 7.89 7.77 -1.03
CA GLY A 24 7.05 8.92 -0.67
C GLY A 24 7.48 9.61 0.63
N GLY A 25 8.45 9.05 1.34
CA GLY A 25 8.72 9.38 2.73
C GLY A 25 7.60 8.84 3.62
N ALA A 26 7.97 8.19 4.73
CA ALA A 26 6.99 7.77 5.72
C ALA A 26 6.32 9.05 6.27
N VAL A 27 5.05 9.27 5.93
CA VAL A 27 4.25 10.30 6.58
C VAL A 27 4.20 9.94 8.05
N PRO A 28 4.78 10.75 8.96
CA PRO A 28 4.78 10.42 10.37
C PRO A 28 3.33 10.30 10.86
N PRO A 29 3.04 9.31 11.73
CA PRO A 29 1.73 9.21 12.34
C PRO A 29 1.42 10.52 13.08
N GLY A 30 0.39 11.24 12.64
CA GLY A 30 0.01 12.56 13.17
C GLY A 30 0.14 13.72 12.19
N VAL A 31 0.70 13.54 11.00
CA VAL A 31 0.70 14.57 9.95
C VAL A 31 -0.62 14.50 9.17
N SER A 32 -1.58 15.32 9.58
CA SER A 32 -2.76 15.60 8.75
C SER A 32 -2.35 16.59 7.67
N TRP A 33 -2.71 16.32 6.40
CA TRP A 33 -2.53 17.26 5.29
C TRP A 33 -3.33 18.53 5.60
N THR A 34 -2.66 19.55 6.10
CA THR A 34 -3.16 20.94 6.20
C THR A 34 -2.90 21.67 4.91
#